data_AF-A0A1Z5JV00-F1
#
_entry.id   AF-A0A1Z5JV00-F1
#
_cell.length_a   1.000
_cell.length_b   1.000
_cell.length_c   1.000
_cell.angle_alpha   90.00
_cell.angle_beta   90.00
_cell.angle_gamma   90.00
#
_symmetry.space_group_name_H-M   'P 1'
#
loop_
_entity.id
_entity.type
_entity.pdbx_description
1 polymer ?
#
loop_
_entity_poly.entity_id
_entity_poly.type
_entity_poly.pdbx_seq_one_letter_code
_entity_poly.pdbx_strand_id
1 'polypeptide(L)'
;MKHPNHPTTCRLDPTVVNADTLPQLHDMGLSFFATLCGRNRGAFVYQNQTWGCTALPPQFATNVKLPDANAIVQQYQGGNLTAQETVDVLNQLVEAVYQSTPHHESDPFACELGGLSQLHCPTTTMPLTTTIRSVTLAGLFTEAAWATGGTPLTPHQQRHFYTAQDFHDMHKLGLNTVQIPFPVTGFFLNDGNEELLELLSKIRQMADDAQLQAILVLEGDDNDAAIAAAAQFCVQHDMSLLLPSVQSFRAARAVDATLPLYVPINLSTIQHMKTTLPANDSYVWGALSMDHTSTVADIASSNSLDDRQKLFYHESMACLGRSPLEYATCFQGIPVLVSSGFDASIDNCVWQGTPKFQNYGQCDRFNETIHSDWWYRHRQSFVARQLFSYEKGLGWSFAAWKLYNDDDNTVGVLDSWAKLLSFRDVAAAGLMPNNLRDNMDPLACLNPPIADFILGDDTLAPTPGPPPDCGNGWWNASIQDCTYWIPPSPTAVPTRAPVTAMPIVPCPTTCPSCTPFNSRSSMEVGVAGFLLGAVVMAIYHHCVTSRHRRDGYSDIPTMTV
;
A
#
# COMPACT_ATOMS: atom_id res chain seq x y z
N MET A 1 0.02 -43.53 -7.86
CA MET A 1 1.12 -43.15 -6.95
C MET A 1 0.75 -41.81 -6.34
N LYS A 2 0.55 -41.72 -5.02
CA LYS A 2 0.31 -40.44 -4.35
C LYS A 2 1.66 -39.73 -4.25
N HIS A 3 1.86 -38.63 -4.97
CA HIS A 3 2.97 -37.74 -4.68
C HIS A 3 2.87 -37.32 -3.21
N PRO A 4 3.96 -37.27 -2.45
CA PRO A 4 3.93 -36.67 -1.12
C PRO A 4 3.46 -35.22 -1.31
N ASN A 5 2.28 -34.90 -0.79
CA ASN A 5 1.79 -33.53 -0.72
C ASN A 5 2.78 -32.78 0.18
N HIS A 6 3.75 -32.10 -0.42
CA HIS A 6 4.47 -31.06 0.31
C HIS A 6 3.41 -30.03 0.74
N PRO A 7 3.36 -29.63 2.01
CA PRO A 7 2.43 -28.59 2.44
C PRO A 7 2.82 -27.26 1.77
N THR A 8 1.83 -26.40 1.54
CA THR A 8 2.10 -25.00 1.18
C THR A 8 2.90 -24.36 2.32
N THR A 9 3.96 -23.62 1.99
CA THR A 9 4.85 -22.98 2.98
C THR A 9 4.99 -21.51 2.70
N CYS A 10 4.95 -20.68 3.74
CA CYS A 10 5.34 -19.28 3.66
C CYS A 10 6.84 -19.14 3.92
N ARG A 11 7.55 -18.41 3.06
CA ARG A 11 9.00 -18.16 3.17
C ARG A 11 9.33 -16.74 2.75
N LEU A 12 10.53 -16.27 3.07
CA LEU A 12 11.05 -15.04 2.49
C LEU A 12 11.13 -15.18 0.97
N ASP A 13 10.79 -14.11 0.26
CA ASP A 13 11.00 -14.05 -1.19
C ASP A 13 12.49 -13.84 -1.45
N PRO A 14 13.22 -14.83 -2.01
CA PRO A 14 14.66 -14.73 -2.25
C PRO A 14 15.00 -13.68 -3.32
N THR A 15 14.03 -13.21 -4.10
CA THR A 15 14.22 -12.10 -5.04
C THR A 15 14.23 -10.73 -4.35
N VAL A 16 13.69 -10.64 -3.13
CA VAL A 16 13.65 -9.42 -2.32
C VAL A 16 14.64 -9.50 -1.17
N VAL A 17 14.58 -10.57 -0.37
CA VAL A 17 15.39 -10.76 0.84
C VAL A 17 16.31 -11.97 0.66
N ASN A 18 17.59 -11.68 0.49
CA ASN A 18 18.67 -12.66 0.35
C ASN A 18 19.94 -12.10 1.01
N ALA A 19 21.05 -12.84 0.92
CA ALA A 19 22.31 -12.45 1.56
C ALA A 19 22.85 -11.08 1.07
N ASP A 20 22.53 -10.68 -0.16
CA ASP A 20 23.02 -9.43 -0.77
C ASP A 20 22.11 -8.24 -0.44
N THR A 21 20.81 -8.47 -0.23
CA THR A 21 19.82 -7.43 0.07
C THR A 21 19.56 -7.25 1.55
N LEU A 22 19.80 -8.26 2.39
CA LEU A 22 19.66 -8.16 3.85
C LEU A 22 20.46 -6.98 4.45
N PRO A 23 21.71 -6.69 4.03
CA PRO A 23 22.44 -5.52 4.52
C PRO A 23 21.81 -4.16 4.16
N GLN A 24 20.91 -4.13 3.18
CA GLN A 24 20.22 -2.92 2.70
C GLN A 24 18.89 -2.67 3.44
N LEU A 25 18.48 -3.61 4.30
CA LEU A 25 17.29 -3.49 5.10
C LEU A 25 17.48 -2.46 6.21
N HIS A 26 16.60 -1.46 6.29
CA HIS A 26 16.70 -0.35 7.24
C HIS A 26 16.51 -0.81 8.70
N ASP A 27 15.54 -1.68 8.94
CA ASP A 27 15.23 -2.18 10.29
C ASP A 27 14.68 -3.60 10.24
N MET A 28 15.50 -4.57 10.64
CA MET A 28 15.12 -5.99 10.71
C MET A 28 14.07 -6.26 11.79
N GLY A 29 14.11 -5.51 12.89
CA GLY A 29 13.19 -5.68 14.00
C GLY A 29 11.76 -5.31 13.61
N LEU A 30 11.60 -4.12 13.02
CA LEU A 30 10.29 -3.64 12.57
C LEU A 30 9.77 -4.43 11.36
N SER A 31 10.65 -4.76 10.40
CA SER A 31 10.23 -5.42 9.16
C SER A 31 9.72 -6.84 9.40
N PHE A 32 10.40 -7.62 10.26
CA PHE A 32 10.05 -9.01 10.50
C PHE A 32 9.29 -9.21 11.80
N PHE A 33 9.86 -8.77 12.94
CA PHE A 33 9.36 -9.21 14.23
C PHE A 33 8.07 -8.51 14.63
N ALA A 34 7.92 -7.21 14.38
CA ALA A 34 6.66 -6.52 14.68
C ALA A 34 5.48 -7.19 13.94
N THR A 35 5.67 -7.52 12.66
CA THR A 35 4.66 -8.17 11.82
C THR A 35 4.39 -9.62 12.23
N LEU A 36 5.44 -10.45 12.35
CA LEU A 36 5.33 -11.86 12.73
C LEU A 36 4.72 -12.04 14.13
N CYS A 37 5.11 -11.18 15.07
CA CYS A 37 4.57 -11.20 16.42
C CYS A 37 3.14 -10.68 16.48
N GLY A 38 2.79 -9.69 15.66
CA GLY A 38 1.41 -9.21 15.54
C GLY A 38 0.45 -10.32 15.11
N ARG A 39 0.83 -11.11 14.09
CA ARG A 39 -0.02 -12.18 13.51
C ARG A 39 -0.58 -13.15 14.54
N ASN A 40 0.28 -13.69 15.39
CA ASN A 40 -0.12 -14.71 16.36
C ASN A 40 -0.15 -14.14 17.80
N ARG A 41 -0.37 -12.83 17.95
CA ARG A 41 -0.50 -12.13 19.25
C ARG A 41 0.68 -12.39 20.20
N GLY A 42 1.88 -12.48 19.65
CA GLY A 42 3.15 -12.57 20.36
C GLY A 42 3.66 -13.98 20.64
N ALA A 43 3.01 -15.04 20.15
CA ALA A 43 3.49 -16.42 20.31
C ALA A 43 3.25 -17.28 19.06
N PHE A 44 4.02 -18.35 18.86
CA PHE A 44 3.84 -19.29 17.76
C PHE A 44 4.07 -20.73 18.25
N VAL A 45 3.64 -21.72 17.47
CA VAL A 45 3.81 -23.14 17.79
C VAL A 45 4.85 -23.74 16.86
N TYR A 46 5.87 -24.37 17.43
CA TYR A 46 6.89 -25.09 16.69
C TYR A 46 7.20 -26.42 17.39
N GLN A 47 7.16 -27.53 16.65
CA GLN A 47 7.39 -28.89 17.18
C GLN A 47 6.55 -29.20 18.44
N ASN A 48 5.25 -28.88 18.40
CA ASN A 48 4.30 -29.05 19.51
C ASN A 48 4.63 -28.28 20.80
N GLN A 49 5.48 -27.25 20.72
CA GLN A 49 5.78 -26.33 21.82
C GLN A 49 5.40 -24.91 21.45
N THR A 50 4.87 -24.16 22.42
CA THR A 50 4.58 -22.74 22.26
C THR A 50 5.83 -21.93 22.58
N TRP A 51 6.18 -21.03 21.67
CA TRP A 51 7.30 -20.11 21.79
C TRP A 51 6.77 -18.68 21.77
N GLY A 52 7.26 -17.86 22.69
CA GLY A 52 7.01 -16.43 22.63
C GLY A 52 7.88 -15.80 21.55
N CYS A 53 7.47 -14.68 20.99
CA CYS A 53 8.37 -13.85 20.17
C CYS A 53 9.64 -13.41 20.91
N THR A 54 9.60 -13.43 22.24
CA THR A 54 10.71 -13.14 23.14
C THR A 54 11.47 -14.39 23.61
N ALA A 55 11.17 -15.58 23.05
CA ALA A 55 11.84 -16.83 23.39
C ALA A 55 11.87 -17.74 22.15
N LEU A 56 13.00 -17.81 21.44
CA LEU A 56 13.11 -18.61 20.20
C LEU A 56 13.55 -20.06 20.45
N PRO A 57 13.14 -21.00 19.59
CA PRO A 57 13.65 -22.37 19.64
C PRO A 57 15.18 -22.40 19.43
N PRO A 58 15.96 -23.05 20.32
CA PRO A 58 17.41 -23.16 20.18
C PRO A 58 17.87 -23.77 18.85
N GLN A 59 17.01 -24.56 18.21
CA GLN A 59 17.26 -25.24 16.95
C GLN A 59 17.21 -24.33 15.71
N PHE A 60 16.75 -23.08 15.84
CA PHE A 60 16.76 -22.14 14.70
C PHE A 60 18.18 -21.77 14.27
N ALA A 61 19.15 -21.80 15.19
CA ALA A 61 20.57 -21.62 14.89
C ALA A 61 21.38 -22.73 15.57
N THR A 62 21.98 -23.62 14.77
CA THR A 62 22.73 -24.80 15.26
C THR A 62 24.02 -24.45 16.00
N ASN A 63 24.60 -23.27 15.76
CA ASN A 63 25.90 -22.87 16.32
C ASN A 63 25.83 -21.68 17.30
N VAL A 64 24.67 -21.01 17.40
CA VAL A 64 24.50 -19.82 18.25
C VAL A 64 23.20 -19.95 19.02
N LYS A 65 23.25 -19.80 20.34
CA LYS A 65 22.03 -19.74 21.15
C LYS A 65 21.34 -18.40 20.90
N LEU A 66 20.21 -18.43 20.21
CA LEU A 66 19.34 -17.28 20.04
C LEU A 66 18.29 -17.27 21.15
N PRO A 67 18.42 -16.42 22.19
CA PRO A 67 17.44 -16.36 23.27
C PRO A 67 16.08 -15.84 22.78
N ASP A 68 16.05 -14.89 21.85
CA ASP A 68 14.83 -14.25 21.35
C ASP A 68 15.01 -13.68 19.93
N ALA A 69 13.93 -13.10 19.37
CA ALA A 69 13.95 -12.50 18.05
C ALA A 69 14.91 -11.29 17.93
N ASN A 70 14.99 -10.44 18.96
CA ASN A 70 15.92 -9.30 18.96
C ASN A 70 17.38 -9.74 18.94
N ALA A 71 17.67 -10.91 19.52
CA ALA A 71 18.99 -11.51 19.47
C ALA A 71 19.45 -11.81 18.03
N ILE A 72 18.53 -12.10 17.09
CA ILE A 72 18.91 -12.30 15.68
C ILE A 72 19.62 -11.05 15.15
N VAL A 73 19.05 -9.85 15.38
CA VAL A 73 19.63 -8.57 14.96
C VAL A 73 20.97 -8.35 15.64
N GLN A 74 21.03 -8.56 16.95
CA GLN A 74 22.26 -8.34 17.73
C GLN A 74 23.39 -9.28 17.30
N GLN A 75 23.09 -10.55 17.02
CA GLN A 75 24.08 -11.52 16.58
C GLN A 75 24.57 -11.23 15.15
N TYR A 76 23.68 -10.77 14.26
CA TYR A 76 24.07 -10.33 12.92
C TYR A 76 24.96 -9.07 12.98
N GLN A 77 24.53 -8.03 13.70
CA GLN A 77 25.31 -6.79 13.88
C GLN A 77 26.65 -7.04 14.58
N GLY A 78 26.69 -8.01 15.51
CA GLY A 78 27.91 -8.44 16.20
C GLY A 78 28.84 -9.32 15.36
N GLY A 79 28.46 -9.67 14.12
CA GLY A 79 29.26 -10.53 13.23
C GLY A 79 29.26 -12.02 13.59
N ASN A 80 28.38 -12.45 14.49
CA ASN A 80 28.24 -13.85 14.91
C ASN A 80 27.31 -14.67 14.00
N LEU A 81 26.48 -13.99 13.19
CA LEU A 81 25.73 -14.58 12.09
C LEU A 81 26.13 -13.90 10.78
N THR A 82 26.35 -14.69 9.73
CA THR A 82 26.46 -14.19 8.36
C THR A 82 25.07 -13.78 7.83
N ALA A 83 25.04 -12.97 6.77
CA ALA A 83 23.78 -12.58 6.14
C ALA A 83 22.94 -13.79 5.68
N GLN A 84 23.59 -14.81 5.10
CA GLN A 84 22.90 -16.04 4.69
C GLN A 84 22.33 -16.80 5.89
N GLU A 85 23.10 -16.98 6.97
CA GLU A 85 22.61 -17.64 8.18
C GLU A 85 21.44 -16.85 8.81
N THR A 86 21.47 -15.52 8.76
CA THR A 86 20.36 -14.68 9.20
C THR A 86 19.11 -14.89 8.35
N VAL A 87 19.24 -14.93 7.01
CA VAL A 87 18.12 -15.24 6.11
C VAL A 87 17.55 -16.63 6.39
N ASP A 88 18.40 -17.63 6.65
CA ASP A 88 17.96 -18.99 6.95
C ASP A 88 17.20 -19.08 8.29
N VAL A 89 17.65 -18.35 9.32
CA VAL A 89 16.96 -18.23 10.61
C VAL A 89 15.62 -17.52 10.46
N LEU A 90 15.58 -16.40 9.73
CA LEU A 90 14.35 -15.66 9.47
C LEU A 90 13.34 -16.50 8.70
N ASN A 91 13.79 -17.24 7.68
CA ASN A 91 12.95 -18.18 6.94
C ASN A 91 12.30 -19.23 7.85
N GLN A 92 13.06 -19.84 8.76
CA GLN A 92 12.51 -20.80 9.73
C GLN A 92 11.47 -20.16 10.64
N LEU A 93 11.69 -18.92 11.08
CA LEU A 93 10.72 -18.18 11.89
C LEU A 93 9.44 -17.88 11.10
N VAL A 94 9.56 -17.37 9.87
CA VAL A 94 8.41 -17.09 8.99
C VAL A 94 7.58 -18.36 8.78
N GLU A 95 8.24 -19.47 8.45
CA GLU A 95 7.56 -20.74 8.22
C GLU A 95 6.87 -21.26 9.50
N ALA A 96 7.54 -21.17 10.66
CA ALA A 96 6.95 -21.59 11.93
C ALA A 96 5.75 -20.73 12.36
N VAL A 97 5.84 -19.40 12.20
CA VAL A 97 4.73 -18.48 12.50
C VAL A 97 3.54 -18.80 11.60
N TYR A 98 3.76 -18.90 10.29
CA TYR A 98 2.72 -19.24 9.31
C TYR A 98 2.01 -20.56 9.64
N GLN A 99 2.76 -21.65 9.88
CA GLN A 99 2.20 -22.96 10.19
C GLN A 99 1.38 -22.97 11.50
N SER A 100 1.69 -22.06 12.42
CA SER A 100 0.95 -21.91 13.67
C SER A 100 -0.18 -20.88 13.63
N THR A 101 -0.29 -20.11 12.54
CA THR A 101 -1.40 -19.16 12.33
C THR A 101 -2.70 -19.95 12.14
N PRO A 102 -3.74 -19.70 12.96
CA PRO A 102 -5.04 -20.33 12.79
C PRO A 102 -5.57 -20.08 11.39
N HIS A 103 -6.12 -21.11 10.75
CA HIS A 103 -6.82 -20.97 9.47
C HIS A 103 -5.97 -20.34 8.34
N HIS A 104 -4.64 -20.50 8.38
CA HIS A 104 -3.73 -19.92 7.38
C HIS A 104 -3.99 -20.37 5.94
N GLU A 105 -4.67 -21.51 5.74
CA GLU A 105 -5.08 -22.01 4.41
C GLU A 105 -6.32 -21.29 3.85
N SER A 106 -7.08 -20.61 4.72
CA SER A 106 -8.25 -19.83 4.32
C SER A 106 -8.02 -18.33 4.36
N ASP A 107 -7.03 -17.82 5.08
CA ASP A 107 -6.73 -16.37 5.10
C ASP A 107 -5.82 -15.99 3.91
N PRO A 108 -6.29 -15.15 2.94
CA PRO A 108 -5.49 -14.70 1.81
C PRO A 108 -4.24 -13.92 2.19
N PHE A 109 -4.21 -13.36 3.39
CA PHE A 109 -3.10 -12.58 3.91
C PHE A 109 -2.25 -13.38 4.89
N ALA A 110 -2.45 -14.69 5.05
CA ALA A 110 -1.77 -15.50 6.07
C ALA A 110 -0.23 -15.49 5.96
N CYS A 111 0.32 -15.29 4.76
CA CYS A 111 1.76 -15.25 4.52
C CYS A 111 2.34 -13.83 4.47
N GLU A 112 1.53 -12.77 4.59
CA GLU A 112 1.97 -11.38 4.34
C GLU A 112 3.01 -10.85 5.36
N LEU A 113 4.12 -10.26 4.88
CA LEU A 113 5.17 -9.61 5.69
C LEU A 113 5.67 -8.30 5.06
N GLY A 114 4.78 -7.41 4.66
CA GLY A 114 5.13 -6.16 3.98
C GLY A 114 5.75 -6.38 2.59
N GLY A 115 5.37 -7.46 1.90
CA GLY A 115 5.92 -7.86 0.61
C GLY A 115 7.23 -8.67 0.67
N LEU A 116 7.79 -8.90 1.87
CA LEU A 116 9.07 -9.59 2.07
C LEU A 116 9.00 -11.11 1.98
N SER A 117 7.79 -11.66 2.10
CA SER A 117 7.51 -13.09 2.04
C SER A 117 6.70 -13.45 0.79
N GLN A 118 6.70 -14.74 0.51
CA GLN A 118 5.95 -15.35 -0.57
C GLN A 118 5.39 -16.70 -0.16
N LEU A 119 4.25 -17.02 -0.73
CA LEU A 119 3.61 -18.32 -0.58
C LEU A 119 4.21 -19.30 -1.60
N HIS A 120 4.90 -20.33 -1.11
CA HIS A 120 5.49 -21.37 -1.94
C HIS A 120 4.57 -22.59 -2.04
N CYS A 121 4.23 -22.98 -3.28
CA CYS A 121 3.15 -23.92 -3.56
C CYS A 121 3.67 -25.07 -4.45
N PRO A 122 3.50 -26.34 -4.02
CA PRO A 122 4.19 -27.47 -4.64
C PRO A 122 3.68 -27.90 -6.02
N THR A 123 2.53 -27.38 -6.49
CA THR A 123 1.83 -27.91 -7.67
C THR A 123 1.54 -26.90 -8.77
N THR A 124 1.84 -25.62 -8.58
CA THR A 124 1.66 -24.60 -9.61
C THR A 124 2.95 -24.38 -10.36
N THR A 125 3.27 -25.30 -11.29
CA THR A 125 3.97 -24.87 -12.50
C THR A 125 2.95 -24.05 -13.29
N MET A 126 2.80 -22.77 -12.94
CA MET A 126 2.18 -21.86 -13.89
C MET A 126 2.98 -21.97 -15.19
N PRO A 127 2.35 -22.19 -16.35
CA PRO A 127 3.03 -21.88 -17.59
C PRO A 127 3.52 -20.44 -17.46
N LEU A 128 4.77 -20.16 -17.83
CA LEU A 128 5.28 -18.80 -17.95
C LEU A 128 4.42 -18.08 -19.01
N THR A 129 3.26 -17.58 -18.61
CA THR A 129 2.54 -16.57 -19.36
C THR A 129 3.27 -15.28 -19.11
N THR A 130 3.64 -14.58 -20.17
CA THR A 130 4.18 -13.23 -20.10
C THR A 130 3.28 -12.38 -19.19
N THR A 131 3.86 -11.72 -18.18
CA THR A 131 3.10 -10.85 -17.26
C THR A 131 2.30 -9.82 -18.04
N ILE A 132 1.00 -9.73 -17.78
CA ILE A 132 0.10 -8.79 -18.44
C ILE A 132 0.39 -7.39 -17.92
N ARG A 133 0.77 -6.49 -18.83
CA ARG A 133 1.03 -5.07 -18.53
C ARG A 133 0.13 -4.26 -19.42
N SER A 134 -0.99 -3.84 -18.84
CA SER A 134 -2.13 -3.31 -19.58
C SER A 134 -2.42 -1.87 -19.20
N VAL A 135 -3.07 -1.17 -20.12
CA VAL A 135 -3.76 0.09 -19.87
C VAL A 135 -5.21 -0.01 -20.34
N THR A 136 -6.09 0.70 -19.65
CA THR A 136 -7.51 0.74 -20.01
C THR A 136 -7.80 1.89 -20.98
N LEU A 137 -8.53 1.62 -22.06
CA LEU A 137 -8.99 2.64 -23.02
C LEU A 137 -10.30 3.31 -22.53
N ALA A 138 -10.24 3.94 -21.35
CA ALA A 138 -11.41 4.50 -20.69
C ALA A 138 -12.09 5.60 -21.51
N GLY A 139 -13.42 5.65 -21.46
CA GLY A 139 -14.22 6.71 -22.10
C GLY A 139 -14.43 6.57 -23.61
N LEU A 140 -13.85 5.53 -24.24
CA LEU A 140 -14.01 5.33 -25.67
C LEU A 140 -15.41 4.84 -26.04
N PHE A 141 -15.85 3.70 -25.51
CA PHE A 141 -17.17 3.12 -25.80
C PHE A 141 -18.12 3.21 -24.62
N THR A 142 -17.62 3.17 -23.39
CA THR A 142 -18.40 3.27 -22.16
C THR A 142 -18.19 4.62 -21.49
N GLU A 143 -19.17 5.04 -20.69
CA GLU A 143 -19.13 6.34 -20.04
C GLU A 143 -18.04 6.40 -18.96
N ALA A 144 -17.03 7.23 -19.19
CA ALA A 144 -16.04 7.60 -18.20
C ALA A 144 -15.83 9.12 -18.27
N ALA A 145 -16.80 9.88 -17.74
CA ALA A 145 -16.81 11.34 -17.84
C ALA A 145 -15.50 11.99 -17.35
N TRP A 146 -14.85 11.41 -16.33
CA TRP A 146 -13.55 11.88 -15.84
C TRP A 146 -12.42 11.76 -16.89
N ALA A 147 -12.47 10.76 -17.77
CA ALA A 147 -11.48 10.56 -18.84
C ALA A 147 -11.76 11.44 -20.07
N THR A 148 -13.02 11.82 -20.27
CA THR A 148 -13.50 12.52 -21.47
C THR A 148 -13.78 14.00 -21.25
N GLY A 149 -13.42 14.55 -20.08
CA GLY A 149 -13.60 15.97 -19.78
C GLY A 149 -15.02 16.39 -19.36
N GLY A 150 -15.78 15.46 -18.79
CA GLY A 150 -17.08 15.69 -18.17
C GLY A 150 -18.28 15.22 -18.99
N THR A 151 -18.10 14.88 -20.26
CA THR A 151 -19.19 14.42 -21.14
C THR A 151 -18.78 13.22 -21.99
N PRO A 152 -19.69 12.29 -22.32
CA PRO A 152 -19.42 11.21 -23.27
C PRO A 152 -18.95 11.73 -24.63
N LEU A 153 -18.08 10.98 -25.30
CA LEU A 153 -17.59 11.33 -26.62
C LEU A 153 -18.69 11.17 -27.68
N THR A 154 -18.77 12.10 -28.63
CA THR A 154 -19.56 11.91 -29.84
C THR A 154 -18.93 10.86 -30.76
N PRO A 155 -19.68 10.22 -31.68
CA PRO A 155 -19.13 9.22 -32.61
C PRO A 155 -17.92 9.73 -33.42
N HIS A 156 -17.93 11.01 -33.81
CA HIS A 156 -16.79 11.63 -34.48
C HIS A 156 -15.55 11.70 -33.58
N GLN A 157 -15.73 12.06 -32.30
CA GLN A 157 -14.62 12.12 -31.34
C GLN A 157 -14.08 10.74 -31.00
N GLN A 158 -14.95 9.73 -30.84
CA GLN A 158 -14.54 8.35 -30.60
C GLN A 158 -13.58 7.83 -31.68
N ARG A 159 -13.87 8.13 -32.97
CA ARG A 159 -13.04 7.73 -34.11
C ARG A 159 -11.64 8.36 -34.14
N HIS A 160 -11.43 9.44 -33.38
CA HIS A 160 -10.16 10.20 -33.36
C HIS A 160 -9.50 10.23 -31.99
N PHE A 161 -10.15 9.72 -30.94
CA PHE A 161 -9.61 9.78 -29.59
C PHE A 161 -8.32 8.94 -29.48
N TYR A 162 -8.35 7.70 -29.96
CA TYR A 162 -7.16 6.84 -30.03
C TYR A 162 -6.69 6.68 -31.48
N THR A 163 -5.39 6.81 -31.68
CA THR A 163 -4.70 6.73 -32.97
C THR A 163 -3.70 5.57 -32.97
N ALA A 164 -3.23 5.14 -34.15
CA ALA A 164 -2.20 4.09 -34.22
C ALA A 164 -0.91 4.46 -33.45
N GLN A 165 -0.57 5.74 -33.39
CA GLN A 165 0.60 6.21 -32.64
C GLN A 165 0.47 5.92 -31.13
N ASP A 166 -0.74 6.05 -30.56
CA ASP A 166 -0.99 5.73 -29.15
C ASP A 166 -0.60 4.28 -28.83
N PHE A 167 -0.99 3.32 -29.68
CA PHE A 167 -0.67 1.90 -29.48
C PHE A 167 0.83 1.63 -29.64
N HIS A 168 1.50 2.28 -30.59
CA HIS A 168 2.96 2.19 -30.69
C HIS A 168 3.67 2.75 -29.46
N ASP A 169 3.20 3.87 -28.91
CA ASP A 169 3.74 4.48 -27.70
C ASP A 169 3.52 3.59 -26.47
N MET A 170 2.34 2.96 -26.35
CA MET A 170 2.07 1.95 -25.32
C MET A 170 3.09 0.81 -25.38
N HIS A 171 3.29 0.21 -26.56
CA HIS A 171 4.26 -0.88 -26.73
C HIS A 171 5.69 -0.44 -26.38
N LYS A 172 6.08 0.77 -26.80
CA LYS A 172 7.40 1.35 -26.53
C LYS A 172 7.67 1.53 -25.04
N LEU A 173 6.66 1.84 -24.23
CA LEU A 173 6.77 1.93 -22.77
C LEU A 173 6.84 0.56 -22.07
N GLY A 174 6.69 -0.53 -22.83
CA GLY A 174 6.80 -1.90 -22.34
C GLY A 174 5.46 -2.55 -21.99
N LEU A 175 4.33 -1.89 -22.30
CA LEU A 175 3.01 -2.52 -22.26
C LEU A 175 2.91 -3.61 -23.33
N ASN A 176 2.05 -4.60 -23.09
CA ASN A 176 1.83 -5.72 -24.01
C ASN A 176 0.35 -6.02 -24.25
N THR A 177 -0.55 -5.33 -23.54
CA THR A 177 -1.99 -5.58 -23.59
C THR A 177 -2.76 -4.26 -23.48
N VAL A 178 -3.96 -4.21 -24.05
CA VAL A 178 -4.94 -3.14 -23.82
C VAL A 178 -6.25 -3.73 -23.31
N GLN A 179 -6.89 -3.06 -22.36
CA GLN A 179 -8.26 -3.33 -21.97
C GLN A 179 -9.20 -2.36 -22.67
N ILE A 180 -10.24 -2.89 -23.29
CA ILE A 180 -11.22 -2.11 -24.06
C ILE A 180 -12.60 -2.27 -23.40
N PRO A 181 -12.98 -1.34 -22.50
CA PRO A 181 -14.35 -1.26 -22.00
C PRO A 181 -15.34 -1.12 -23.14
N PHE A 182 -16.36 -1.97 -23.16
CA PHE A 182 -17.40 -1.99 -24.18
C PHE A 182 -18.76 -2.33 -23.55
N PRO A 183 -19.84 -1.58 -23.86
CA PRO A 183 -21.12 -1.81 -23.22
C PRO A 183 -21.73 -3.13 -23.73
N VAL A 184 -22.29 -3.94 -22.82
CA VAL A 184 -23.05 -5.15 -23.18
C VAL A 184 -24.15 -4.81 -24.21
N THR A 185 -24.75 -3.62 -24.09
CA THR A 185 -25.80 -3.16 -25.00
C THR A 185 -25.35 -2.94 -26.44
N GLY A 186 -24.03 -2.77 -26.68
CA GLY A 186 -23.44 -2.66 -28.01
C GLY A 186 -23.49 -3.96 -28.81
N PHE A 187 -23.80 -5.10 -28.18
CA PHE A 187 -23.97 -6.40 -28.86
C PHE A 187 -25.43 -6.75 -29.19
N PHE A 188 -26.38 -5.85 -28.91
CA PHE A 188 -27.76 -6.02 -29.39
C PHE A 188 -27.86 -5.71 -30.88
N LEU A 189 -28.62 -6.49 -31.64
CA LEU A 189 -28.81 -6.31 -33.09
C LEU A 189 -29.72 -5.11 -33.38
N ASN A 190 -29.16 -3.90 -33.44
CA ASN A 190 -29.82 -2.66 -33.88
C ASN A 190 -28.84 -1.84 -34.75
N ASP A 191 -29.34 -1.09 -35.74
CA ASP A 191 -28.52 -0.36 -36.73
C ASP A 191 -27.41 0.53 -36.14
N GLY A 192 -27.63 1.15 -34.97
CA GLY A 192 -26.62 2.01 -34.31
C GLY A 192 -25.42 1.26 -33.72
N ASN A 193 -25.52 -0.06 -33.56
CA ASN A 193 -24.48 -0.88 -32.95
C ASN A 193 -23.45 -1.40 -33.97
N GLU A 194 -23.79 -1.43 -35.26
CA GLU A 194 -22.86 -1.86 -36.32
C GLU A 194 -21.65 -0.92 -36.41
N GLU A 195 -21.86 0.40 -36.35
CA GLU A 195 -20.76 1.38 -36.35
C GLU A 195 -19.83 1.24 -35.14
N LEU A 196 -20.38 0.88 -33.97
CA LEU A 196 -19.59 0.68 -32.75
C LEU A 196 -18.72 -0.58 -32.85
N LEU A 197 -19.26 -1.66 -33.41
CA LEU A 197 -18.53 -2.90 -33.65
C LEU A 197 -17.46 -2.74 -34.75
N GLU A 198 -17.72 -1.93 -35.78
CA GLU A 198 -16.73 -1.55 -36.79
C GLU A 198 -15.58 -0.77 -36.14
N LEU A 199 -15.89 0.23 -35.29
CA LEU A 199 -14.87 0.97 -34.56
C LEU A 199 -14.08 0.06 -33.62
N LEU A 200 -14.73 -0.84 -32.88
CA LEU A 200 -14.06 -1.84 -32.02
C LEU A 200 -13.09 -2.71 -32.82
N SER A 201 -13.49 -3.18 -34.01
CA SER A 201 -12.63 -3.95 -34.91
C SER A 201 -11.41 -3.14 -35.36
N LYS A 202 -11.59 -1.84 -35.64
CA LYS A 202 -10.48 -0.94 -36.00
C LYS A 202 -9.53 -0.71 -34.82
N ILE A 203 -10.03 -0.53 -33.60
CA ILE A 203 -9.21 -0.43 -32.39
C ILE A 203 -8.38 -1.70 -32.21
N ARG A 204 -9.02 -2.87 -32.35
CA ARG A 204 -8.34 -4.17 -32.27
C ARG A 204 -7.21 -4.31 -33.29
N GLN A 205 -7.44 -3.87 -34.53
CA GLN A 205 -6.42 -3.88 -35.58
C GLN A 205 -5.23 -2.98 -35.23
N MET A 206 -5.47 -1.77 -34.70
CA MET A 206 -4.39 -0.89 -34.27
C MET A 206 -3.55 -1.49 -33.13
N ALA A 207 -4.18 -2.24 -32.22
CA ALA A 207 -3.46 -3.00 -31.19
C ALA A 207 -2.60 -4.11 -31.80
N ASP A 208 -3.11 -4.87 -32.78
CA ASP A 208 -2.33 -5.89 -33.50
C ASP A 208 -1.11 -5.31 -34.22
N ASP A 209 -1.31 -4.22 -34.96
CA ASP A 209 -0.26 -3.55 -35.71
C ASP A 209 0.87 -3.06 -34.80
N ALA A 210 0.54 -2.73 -33.54
CA ALA A 210 1.48 -2.36 -32.49
C ALA A 210 1.98 -3.53 -31.63
N GLN A 211 1.60 -4.77 -31.95
CA GLN A 211 1.97 -5.98 -31.19
C GLN A 211 1.47 -5.96 -29.73
N LEU A 212 0.23 -5.53 -29.53
CA LEU A 212 -0.47 -5.55 -28.26
C LEU A 212 -1.61 -6.56 -28.31
N GLN A 213 -1.76 -7.35 -27.25
CA GLN A 213 -2.95 -8.17 -27.03
C GLN A 213 -4.13 -7.29 -26.61
N ALA A 214 -5.36 -7.80 -26.75
CA ALA A 214 -6.56 -7.07 -26.36
C ALA A 214 -7.47 -7.93 -25.48
N ILE A 215 -7.96 -7.31 -24.40
CA ILE A 215 -9.01 -7.85 -23.54
C ILE A 215 -10.23 -6.97 -23.73
N LEU A 216 -11.32 -7.54 -24.26
CA LEU A 216 -12.62 -6.87 -24.27
C LEU A 216 -13.21 -6.91 -22.87
N VAL A 217 -13.53 -5.75 -22.30
CA VAL A 217 -14.11 -5.64 -20.96
C VAL A 217 -15.58 -5.28 -21.09
N LEU A 218 -16.47 -6.21 -20.72
CA LEU A 218 -17.90 -5.97 -20.82
C LEU A 218 -18.42 -5.19 -19.62
N GLU A 219 -19.10 -4.08 -19.89
CA GLU A 219 -19.73 -3.25 -18.87
C GLU A 219 -21.26 -3.18 -19.05
N GLY A 220 -21.98 -3.31 -17.95
CA GLY A 220 -23.45 -3.27 -17.93
C GLY A 220 -24.06 -4.54 -17.34
N ASP A 221 -25.38 -4.63 -17.42
CA ASP A 221 -26.15 -5.73 -16.86
C ASP A 221 -25.98 -7.02 -17.68
N ASP A 222 -26.00 -8.16 -16.98
CA ASP A 222 -25.90 -9.49 -17.59
C ASP A 222 -27.02 -9.74 -18.60
N ASN A 223 -26.64 -10.19 -19.81
CA ASN A 223 -27.57 -10.65 -20.82
C ASN A 223 -26.97 -11.78 -21.66
N ASP A 224 -27.41 -13.02 -21.43
CA ASP A 224 -26.82 -14.22 -22.05
C ASP A 224 -26.64 -14.12 -23.58
N ALA A 225 -27.59 -13.51 -24.30
CA ALA A 225 -27.50 -13.37 -25.75
C ALA A 225 -26.41 -12.37 -26.16
N ALA A 226 -26.31 -11.23 -25.49
CA ALA A 226 -25.25 -10.25 -25.73
C ALA A 226 -23.88 -10.79 -25.31
N ILE A 227 -23.79 -11.52 -24.19
CA ILE A 227 -22.55 -12.17 -23.74
C ILE A 227 -22.08 -13.20 -24.76
N ALA A 228 -22.99 -14.03 -25.29
CA ALA A 228 -22.64 -15.00 -26.34
C ALA A 228 -22.17 -14.29 -27.62
N ALA A 229 -22.82 -13.19 -28.02
CA ALA A 229 -22.39 -12.39 -29.17
C ALA A 229 -21.01 -11.76 -28.95
N ALA A 230 -20.73 -11.24 -27.76
CA ALA A 230 -19.42 -10.71 -27.39
C ALA A 230 -18.33 -11.78 -27.40
N ALA A 231 -18.61 -12.97 -26.84
CA ALA A 231 -17.69 -14.10 -26.88
C ALA A 231 -17.40 -14.53 -28.33
N GLN A 232 -18.43 -14.57 -29.19
CA GLN A 232 -18.28 -14.89 -30.60
C GLN A 232 -17.42 -13.85 -31.34
N PHE A 233 -17.57 -12.56 -31.01
CA PHE A 233 -16.73 -11.49 -31.52
C PHE A 233 -15.27 -11.67 -31.08
N CYS A 234 -15.02 -11.93 -29.80
CA CYS A 234 -13.66 -12.16 -29.31
C CYS A 234 -12.97 -13.35 -29.98
N VAL A 235 -13.69 -14.44 -30.24
CA VAL A 235 -13.15 -15.60 -30.99
C VAL A 235 -12.77 -15.21 -32.42
N GLN A 236 -13.58 -14.39 -33.10
CA GLN A 236 -13.31 -13.96 -34.48
C GLN A 236 -12.13 -12.99 -34.60
N HIS A 237 -11.87 -12.23 -33.53
CA HIS A 237 -10.88 -11.16 -33.49
C HIS A 237 -9.66 -11.48 -32.61
N ASP A 238 -9.49 -12.73 -32.19
CA ASP A 238 -8.40 -13.20 -31.33
C ASP A 238 -8.20 -12.29 -30.10
N MET A 239 -9.26 -12.17 -29.30
CA MET A 239 -9.29 -11.37 -28.08
C MET A 239 -9.63 -12.22 -26.87
N SER A 240 -9.16 -11.79 -25.70
CA SER A 240 -9.68 -12.28 -24.42
C SER A 240 -10.94 -11.51 -24.02
N LEU A 241 -11.73 -12.08 -23.10
CA LEU A 241 -12.98 -11.47 -22.63
C LEU A 241 -13.02 -11.38 -21.10
N LEU A 242 -13.19 -10.17 -20.57
CA LEU A 242 -13.55 -9.93 -19.18
C LEU A 242 -15.07 -9.79 -19.05
N LEU A 243 -15.66 -10.64 -18.22
CA LEU A 243 -17.11 -10.72 -18.04
C LEU A 243 -17.62 -9.65 -17.07
N PRO A 244 -18.87 -9.18 -17.20
CA PRO A 244 -19.43 -8.20 -16.27
C PRO A 244 -19.75 -8.83 -14.90
N SER A 245 -19.95 -10.15 -14.85
CA SER A 245 -20.22 -10.90 -13.63
C SER A 245 -19.80 -12.37 -13.74
N VAL A 246 -19.84 -13.08 -12.61
CA VAL A 246 -19.69 -14.55 -12.57
C VAL A 246 -20.82 -15.26 -13.29
N GLN A 247 -22.04 -14.71 -13.25
CA GLN A 247 -23.25 -15.31 -13.82
C GLN A 247 -23.15 -15.42 -15.35
N SER A 248 -22.50 -14.44 -15.98
CA SER A 248 -22.20 -14.41 -17.42
C SER A 248 -21.32 -15.56 -17.91
N PHE A 249 -20.64 -16.28 -17.01
CA PHE A 249 -19.66 -17.32 -17.38
C PHE A 249 -20.24 -18.40 -18.30
N ARG A 250 -21.43 -18.91 -17.99
CA ARG A 250 -22.04 -20.02 -18.75
C ARG A 250 -22.36 -19.62 -20.18
N ALA A 251 -22.83 -18.38 -20.38
CA ALA A 251 -23.18 -17.88 -21.70
C ALA A 251 -21.93 -17.74 -22.60
N ALA A 252 -20.85 -17.17 -22.07
CA ALA A 252 -19.60 -17.04 -22.81
C ALA A 252 -18.97 -18.41 -23.15
N ARG A 253 -18.91 -19.31 -22.17
CA ARG A 253 -18.27 -20.63 -22.35
C ARG A 253 -19.08 -21.59 -23.24
N ALA A 254 -20.37 -21.32 -23.46
CA ALA A 254 -21.19 -22.06 -24.42
C ALA A 254 -20.82 -21.79 -25.88
N VAL A 255 -20.14 -20.66 -26.16
CA VAL A 255 -19.68 -20.29 -27.51
C VAL A 255 -18.38 -20.99 -27.86
N ASP A 256 -17.39 -20.89 -26.98
CA ASP A 256 -16.08 -21.50 -27.20
C ASP A 256 -15.44 -21.95 -25.88
N ALA A 257 -14.97 -23.21 -25.86
CA ALA A 257 -14.39 -23.84 -24.68
C ALA A 257 -12.96 -23.38 -24.36
N THR A 258 -12.31 -22.68 -25.29
CA THR A 258 -10.91 -22.25 -25.24
C THR A 258 -10.72 -20.74 -25.21
N LEU A 259 -11.78 -19.95 -25.38
CA LEU A 259 -11.75 -18.49 -25.27
C LEU A 259 -11.16 -18.07 -23.91
N PRO A 260 -10.10 -17.26 -23.87
CA PRO A 260 -9.57 -16.69 -22.64
C PRO A 260 -10.62 -15.85 -21.89
N LEU A 261 -11.02 -16.26 -20.69
CA LEU A 261 -12.02 -15.57 -19.86
C LEU A 261 -11.42 -15.05 -18.55
N TYR A 262 -11.66 -13.77 -18.28
CA TYR A 262 -11.42 -13.14 -16.99
C TYR A 262 -12.75 -12.95 -16.28
N VAL A 263 -12.89 -13.52 -15.09
CA VAL A 263 -14.13 -13.49 -14.32
C VAL A 263 -13.96 -12.56 -13.12
N PRO A 264 -14.83 -11.55 -12.95
CA PRO A 264 -14.69 -10.60 -11.86
C PRO A 264 -14.85 -11.30 -10.50
N ILE A 265 -13.90 -11.01 -9.62
CA ILE A 265 -13.85 -11.46 -8.24
C ILE A 265 -13.58 -10.26 -7.32
N ASN A 266 -13.80 -10.44 -6.03
CA ASN A 266 -13.42 -9.46 -5.01
C ASN A 266 -12.67 -10.17 -3.87
N LEU A 267 -12.01 -9.39 -3.01
CA LEU A 267 -11.23 -9.94 -1.91
C LEU A 267 -12.07 -10.80 -0.95
N SER A 268 -13.37 -10.53 -0.80
CA SER A 268 -14.25 -11.30 0.08
C SER A 268 -14.70 -12.64 -0.52
N THR A 269 -14.64 -12.80 -1.84
CA THR A 269 -15.02 -14.05 -2.54
C THR A 269 -13.82 -14.88 -3.01
N ILE A 270 -12.59 -14.36 -2.83
CA ILE A 270 -11.36 -15.02 -3.28
C ILE A 270 -11.18 -16.42 -2.68
N GLN A 271 -11.65 -16.65 -1.45
CA GLN A 271 -11.60 -17.95 -0.77
C GLN A 271 -12.51 -19.02 -1.41
N HIS A 272 -13.47 -18.60 -2.22
CA HIS A 272 -14.52 -19.46 -2.79
C HIS A 272 -14.38 -19.64 -4.30
N MET A 273 -13.32 -19.12 -4.92
CA MET A 273 -13.13 -19.16 -6.37
C MET A 273 -13.22 -20.56 -6.96
N LYS A 274 -12.61 -21.59 -6.34
CA LYS A 274 -12.70 -22.99 -6.82
C LYS A 274 -14.13 -23.54 -6.87
N THR A 275 -15.02 -23.03 -6.03
CA THR A 275 -16.42 -23.45 -5.99
C THR A 275 -17.29 -22.69 -6.98
N THR A 276 -16.88 -21.45 -7.29
CA THR A 276 -17.61 -20.53 -8.15
C THR A 276 -17.18 -20.65 -9.62
N LEU A 277 -15.91 -20.93 -9.86
CA LEU A 277 -15.28 -21.05 -11.17
C LEU A 277 -14.83 -22.49 -11.40
N PRO A 278 -14.94 -23.04 -12.62
CA PRO A 278 -14.49 -24.39 -12.90
C PRO A 278 -12.96 -24.48 -12.81
N ALA A 279 -12.45 -25.01 -11.69
CA ALA A 279 -11.02 -25.11 -11.41
C ALA A 279 -10.19 -25.96 -12.40
N ASN A 280 -10.85 -26.66 -13.34
CA ASN A 280 -10.21 -27.47 -14.38
C ASN A 280 -10.17 -26.77 -15.75
N ASP A 281 -10.74 -25.56 -15.86
CA ASP A 281 -10.70 -24.79 -17.10
C ASP A 281 -9.42 -23.93 -17.13
N SER A 282 -8.47 -24.32 -17.98
CA SER A 282 -7.17 -23.65 -18.11
C SER A 282 -7.23 -22.28 -18.78
N TYR A 283 -8.40 -21.89 -19.31
CA TYR A 283 -8.63 -20.61 -20.00
C TYR A 283 -9.46 -19.65 -19.15
N VAL A 284 -9.49 -19.86 -17.82
CA VAL A 284 -10.26 -19.06 -16.88
C VAL A 284 -9.36 -18.50 -15.80
N TRP A 285 -9.44 -17.19 -15.61
CA TRP A 285 -8.69 -16.45 -14.60
C TRP A 285 -9.61 -15.53 -13.81
N GLY A 286 -9.18 -15.15 -12.61
CA GLY A 286 -9.85 -14.11 -11.83
C GLY A 286 -9.46 -12.71 -12.31
N ALA A 287 -10.39 -11.77 -12.21
CA ALA A 287 -10.18 -10.34 -12.42
C ALA A 287 -10.50 -9.60 -11.12
N LEU A 288 -9.50 -8.97 -10.50
CA LEU A 288 -9.63 -8.31 -9.21
C LEU A 288 -9.49 -6.80 -9.36
N SER A 289 -10.34 -6.05 -8.66
CA SER A 289 -10.14 -4.62 -8.45
C SER A 289 -9.33 -4.41 -7.17
N MET A 290 -8.23 -3.64 -7.27
CA MET A 290 -7.40 -3.24 -6.13
C MET A 290 -7.24 -1.73 -6.14
N ASP A 291 -8.32 -1.01 -5.84
CA ASP A 291 -8.31 0.45 -5.77
C ASP A 291 -7.97 0.96 -4.37
N HIS A 292 -7.40 2.16 -4.31
CA HIS A 292 -7.06 2.89 -3.10
C HIS A 292 -7.98 4.09 -2.87
N THR A 293 -9.18 4.08 -3.48
CA THR A 293 -10.05 5.27 -3.54
C THR A 293 -11.55 4.98 -3.32
N SER A 294 -11.93 3.74 -3.01
CA SER A 294 -13.34 3.34 -2.89
C SER A 294 -13.94 3.52 -1.49
N THR A 295 -13.16 3.48 -0.41
CA THR A 295 -13.72 3.58 0.95
C THR A 295 -13.43 4.92 1.62
N VAL A 296 -14.25 5.25 2.62
CA VAL A 296 -14.05 6.47 3.44
C VAL A 296 -12.69 6.45 4.14
N ALA A 297 -12.26 5.27 4.61
CA ALA A 297 -10.96 5.11 5.26
C ALA A 297 -9.80 5.37 4.29
N ASP A 298 -10.00 5.11 3.00
CA ASP A 298 -8.98 5.30 1.98
C ASP A 298 -8.80 6.78 1.61
N ILE A 299 -9.89 7.55 1.58
CA ILE A 299 -9.89 8.90 0.96
C ILE A 299 -9.99 10.06 1.95
N ALA A 300 -10.55 9.85 3.15
CA ALA A 300 -10.88 10.96 4.05
C ALA A 300 -9.64 11.69 4.57
N SER A 301 -9.63 13.02 4.49
CA SER A 301 -8.55 13.87 5.02
C SER A 301 -9.03 15.29 5.32
N SER A 302 -8.70 15.81 6.51
CA SER A 302 -9.15 17.14 6.94
C SER A 302 -8.12 18.24 6.71
N ASN A 303 -6.84 17.87 6.55
CA ASN A 303 -5.73 18.82 6.40
C ASN A 303 -4.56 18.18 5.63
N SER A 304 -3.54 18.99 5.32
CA SER A 304 -2.35 18.58 4.55
C SER A 304 -1.55 17.45 5.22
N LEU A 305 -1.46 17.42 6.56
CA LEU A 305 -0.81 16.33 7.28
C LEU A 305 -1.60 15.02 7.13
N ASP A 306 -2.92 15.08 7.19
CA ASP A 306 -3.78 13.90 6.98
C ASP A 306 -3.63 13.36 5.55
N ASP A 307 -3.51 14.23 4.54
CA ASP A 307 -3.25 13.81 3.15
C ASP A 307 -1.92 13.08 3.01
N ARG A 308 -0.87 13.57 3.68
CA ARG A 308 0.44 12.90 3.69
C ARG A 308 0.39 11.56 4.44
N GLN A 309 -0.30 11.50 5.57
CA GLN A 309 -0.52 10.26 6.32
C GLN A 309 -1.27 9.22 5.47
N LYS A 310 -2.28 9.66 4.71
CA LYS A 310 -3.03 8.84 3.77
C LYS A 310 -2.12 8.27 2.67
N LEU A 311 -1.28 9.08 2.02
CA LEU A 311 -0.33 8.56 1.03
C LEU A 311 0.65 7.55 1.65
N PHE A 312 1.22 7.87 2.82
CA PHE A 312 2.12 6.97 3.55
C PHE A 312 1.44 5.63 3.88
N TYR A 313 0.16 5.67 4.27
CA TYR A 313 -0.64 4.47 4.50
C TYR A 313 -0.80 3.64 3.21
N HIS A 314 -1.23 4.26 2.11
CA HIS A 314 -1.40 3.56 0.82
C HIS A 314 -0.10 2.97 0.29
N GLU A 315 1.01 3.70 0.43
CA GLU A 315 2.35 3.23 0.12
C GLU A 315 2.73 2.00 0.96
N SER A 316 2.39 2.00 2.25
CA SER A 316 2.64 0.88 3.15
C SER A 316 1.79 -0.35 2.82
N MET A 317 0.55 -0.13 2.35
CA MET A 317 -0.39 -1.20 2.01
C MET A 317 -0.18 -1.78 0.62
N ALA A 318 0.44 -1.04 -0.32
CA ALA A 318 0.63 -1.48 -1.70
C ALA A 318 1.39 -2.82 -1.82
N CYS A 319 2.38 -3.06 -0.96
CA CYS A 319 3.13 -4.32 -0.93
C CYS A 319 2.28 -5.52 -0.50
N LEU A 320 1.18 -5.28 0.24
CA LEU A 320 0.27 -6.34 0.70
C LEU A 320 -0.62 -6.87 -0.43
N GLY A 321 -0.74 -6.14 -1.54
CA GLY A 321 -1.55 -6.54 -2.70
C GLY A 321 -1.09 -7.86 -3.32
N ARG A 322 0.17 -8.25 -3.09
CA ARG A 322 0.75 -9.54 -3.50
C ARG A 322 0.00 -10.74 -2.91
N SER A 323 -0.29 -10.71 -1.62
CA SER A 323 -0.80 -11.86 -0.86
C SER A 323 -2.07 -12.50 -1.44
N PRO A 324 -3.15 -11.75 -1.74
CA PRO A 324 -4.34 -12.35 -2.34
C PRO A 324 -4.08 -12.97 -3.73
N LEU A 325 -3.11 -12.44 -4.51
CA LEU A 325 -2.76 -12.97 -5.84
C LEU A 325 -2.06 -14.33 -5.74
N GLU A 326 -1.11 -14.46 -4.82
CA GLU A 326 -0.45 -15.72 -4.54
C GLU A 326 -1.41 -16.72 -3.91
N TYR A 327 -2.27 -16.28 -2.99
CA TYR A 327 -3.31 -17.11 -2.39
C TYR A 327 -4.23 -17.73 -3.44
N ALA A 328 -4.74 -16.91 -4.37
CA ALA A 328 -5.63 -17.40 -5.44
C ALA A 328 -4.92 -18.45 -6.31
N THR A 329 -3.65 -18.21 -6.65
CA THR A 329 -2.84 -19.19 -7.38
C THR A 329 -2.67 -20.49 -6.60
N CYS A 330 -2.27 -20.40 -5.34
CA CYS A 330 -1.85 -21.52 -4.53
C CYS A 330 -2.99 -22.37 -3.99
N PHE A 331 -3.96 -21.71 -3.36
CA PHE A 331 -5.07 -22.37 -2.69
C PHE A 331 -6.29 -22.49 -3.61
N GLN A 332 -6.48 -21.57 -4.55
CA GLN A 332 -7.59 -21.61 -5.49
C GLN A 332 -7.20 -22.16 -6.88
N GLY A 333 -5.92 -22.32 -7.19
CA GLY A 333 -5.49 -22.85 -8.49
C GLY A 333 -5.92 -22.00 -9.68
N ILE A 334 -6.33 -20.75 -9.44
CA ILE A 334 -6.87 -19.84 -10.44
C ILE A 334 -6.08 -18.54 -10.31
N PRO A 335 -5.16 -18.26 -11.24
CA PRO A 335 -4.41 -17.00 -11.25
C PRO A 335 -5.32 -15.79 -11.44
N VAL A 336 -4.87 -14.63 -10.97
CA VAL A 336 -5.68 -13.39 -10.93
C VAL A 336 -4.93 -12.24 -11.62
N LEU A 337 -5.65 -11.50 -12.46
CA LEU A 337 -5.25 -10.22 -13.03
C LEU A 337 -5.78 -9.08 -12.14
N VAL A 338 -4.95 -8.09 -11.82
CA VAL A 338 -5.45 -6.81 -11.25
C VAL A 338 -6.02 -6.00 -12.41
N SER A 339 -7.32 -6.18 -12.67
CA SER A 339 -7.97 -5.65 -13.87
C SER A 339 -8.35 -4.17 -13.75
N SER A 340 -8.50 -3.65 -12.54
CA SER A 340 -8.89 -2.27 -12.26
C SER A 340 -8.37 -1.80 -10.90
N GLY A 341 -8.41 -0.48 -10.68
CA GLY A 341 -8.02 0.15 -9.41
C GLY A 341 -6.54 0.51 -9.30
N PHE A 342 -5.70 0.06 -10.24
CA PHE A 342 -4.32 0.51 -10.31
C PHE A 342 -4.24 1.90 -10.97
N ASP A 343 -3.91 2.91 -10.17
CA ASP A 343 -3.57 4.26 -10.60
C ASP A 343 -2.61 4.95 -9.60
N ALA A 344 -2.22 6.20 -9.86
CA ALA A 344 -1.35 6.98 -8.97
C ALA A 344 -2.12 7.87 -7.98
N SER A 345 -3.45 7.72 -7.91
CA SER A 345 -4.31 8.52 -7.05
C SER A 345 -4.58 7.83 -5.70
N ILE A 346 -4.86 8.66 -4.70
CA ILE A 346 -5.29 8.24 -3.36
C ILE A 346 -6.59 8.93 -2.96
N ASP A 347 -7.26 9.52 -3.96
CA ASP A 347 -8.42 10.38 -3.82
C ASP A 347 -9.39 10.11 -4.95
N ASN A 348 -10.68 10.14 -4.63
CA ASN A 348 -11.75 9.87 -5.59
C ASN A 348 -12.30 11.17 -6.22
N CYS A 349 -11.49 12.23 -6.29
CA CYS A 349 -11.89 13.57 -6.73
C CYS A 349 -12.35 13.65 -8.18
N VAL A 350 -11.95 12.67 -9.00
CA VAL A 350 -12.49 12.49 -10.37
C VAL A 350 -14.01 12.31 -10.42
N TRP A 351 -14.63 11.94 -9.29
CA TRP A 351 -16.08 11.79 -9.19
C TRP A 351 -16.81 13.04 -8.69
N GLN A 352 -16.09 14.15 -8.42
CA GLN A 352 -16.69 15.37 -7.91
C GLN A 352 -17.85 15.83 -8.80
N GLY A 353 -19.00 16.11 -8.17
CA GLY A 353 -20.23 16.49 -8.88
C GLY A 353 -21.12 15.31 -9.30
N THR A 354 -20.70 14.06 -9.07
CA THR A 354 -21.54 12.88 -9.25
C THR A 354 -22.20 12.43 -7.93
N PRO A 355 -23.31 11.66 -7.98
CA PRO A 355 -23.93 11.10 -6.78
C PRO A 355 -23.02 10.13 -6.00
N LYS A 356 -21.96 9.60 -6.63
CA LYS A 356 -20.99 8.68 -6.02
C LYS A 356 -19.96 9.40 -5.16
N PHE A 357 -19.87 10.73 -5.27
CA PHE A 357 -18.87 11.52 -4.54
C PHE A 357 -19.41 12.02 -3.21
N GLN A 358 -18.61 11.80 -2.17
CA GLN A 358 -18.80 12.42 -0.87
C GLN A 358 -17.57 13.27 -0.53
N ASN A 359 -17.82 14.52 -0.11
CA ASN A 359 -16.76 15.42 0.29
C ASN A 359 -16.37 15.18 1.75
N TYR A 360 -15.14 14.76 1.96
CA TYR A 360 -14.47 14.60 3.26
C TYR A 360 -13.31 15.59 3.45
N GLY A 361 -13.17 16.58 2.55
CA GLY A 361 -12.06 17.54 2.52
C GLY A 361 -10.89 17.11 1.61
N GLN A 362 -11.02 15.97 0.94
CA GLN A 362 -9.93 15.29 0.24
C GLN A 362 -9.50 15.95 -1.09
N CYS A 363 -10.37 16.77 -1.68
CA CYS A 363 -10.09 17.41 -2.96
C CYS A 363 -9.58 18.86 -2.84
N ASP A 364 -9.71 19.48 -1.66
CA ASP A 364 -9.55 20.93 -1.51
C ASP A 364 -8.08 21.39 -1.62
N ARG A 365 -7.12 20.46 -1.54
CA ARG A 365 -5.68 20.75 -1.36
C ARG A 365 -4.78 20.16 -2.44
N PHE A 366 -5.34 19.75 -3.58
CA PHE A 366 -4.53 19.12 -4.64
C PHE A 366 -3.38 19.99 -5.14
N ASN A 367 -3.56 21.32 -5.15
CA ASN A 367 -2.53 22.28 -5.52
C ASN A 367 -1.29 22.21 -4.62
N GLU A 368 -1.42 21.75 -3.37
CA GLU A 368 -0.27 21.53 -2.48
C GLU A 368 0.61 20.36 -2.95
N THR A 369 0.11 19.51 -3.84
CA THR A 369 0.80 18.29 -4.30
C THR A 369 1.58 18.46 -5.60
N ILE A 370 1.30 19.50 -6.40
CA ILE A 370 1.79 19.64 -7.78
C ILE A 370 3.30 19.95 -7.85
N HIS A 371 3.81 20.69 -6.86
CA HIS A 371 5.22 21.15 -6.80
C HIS A 371 5.95 20.64 -5.56
N SER A 372 5.43 19.60 -4.93
CA SER A 372 6.02 19.01 -3.73
C SER A 372 6.89 17.83 -4.11
N ASP A 373 8.18 17.94 -3.78
CA ASP A 373 9.15 16.85 -3.95
C ASP A 373 8.80 15.66 -3.05
N TRP A 374 8.24 15.93 -1.86
CA TRP A 374 7.71 14.88 -0.98
C TRP A 374 6.61 14.09 -1.69
N TRP A 375 5.59 14.77 -2.23
CA TRP A 375 4.48 14.11 -2.95
C TRP A 375 4.99 13.33 -4.16
N TYR A 376 5.94 13.89 -4.91
CA TYR A 376 6.55 13.22 -6.05
C TYR A 376 7.23 11.90 -5.66
N ARG A 377 8.16 11.94 -4.69
CA ARG A 377 8.90 10.75 -4.22
C ARG A 377 7.96 9.67 -3.69
N HIS A 378 6.98 10.05 -2.88
CA HIS A 378 6.06 9.09 -2.27
C HIS A 378 5.08 8.51 -3.29
N ARG A 379 4.61 9.27 -4.28
CA ARG A 379 3.81 8.72 -5.38
C ARG A 379 4.62 7.75 -6.25
N GLN A 380 5.87 8.08 -6.54
CA GLN A 380 6.77 7.19 -7.27
C GLN A 380 6.98 5.87 -6.51
N SER A 381 7.24 5.93 -5.21
CA SER A 381 7.35 4.75 -4.35
C SER A 381 6.03 3.95 -4.30
N PHE A 382 4.89 4.63 -4.17
CA PHE A 382 3.57 3.99 -4.17
C PHE A 382 3.31 3.22 -5.47
N VAL A 383 3.54 3.84 -6.62
CA VAL A 383 3.41 3.18 -7.94
C VAL A 383 4.38 2.01 -8.07
N ALA A 384 5.65 2.16 -7.68
CA ALA A 384 6.64 1.08 -7.73
C ALA A 384 6.24 -0.14 -6.88
N ARG A 385 5.67 0.09 -5.69
CA ARG A 385 5.19 -0.98 -4.80
C ARG A 385 3.95 -1.68 -5.34
N GLN A 386 3.00 -0.93 -5.92
CA GLN A 386 1.85 -1.52 -6.62
C GLN A 386 2.32 -2.41 -7.78
N LEU A 387 3.23 -1.90 -8.62
CA LEU A 387 3.83 -2.66 -9.72
C LEU A 387 4.51 -3.95 -9.22
N PHE A 388 5.35 -3.84 -8.19
CA PHE A 388 6.01 -5.00 -7.59
C PHE A 388 5.01 -6.08 -7.16
N SER A 389 3.94 -5.67 -6.46
CA SER A 389 2.91 -6.58 -5.96
C SER A 389 2.10 -7.23 -7.07
N TYR A 390 1.61 -6.43 -8.02
CA TYR A 390 0.66 -6.90 -9.02
C TYR A 390 1.31 -7.82 -10.06
N GLU A 391 2.63 -7.70 -10.28
CA GLU A 391 3.39 -8.64 -11.10
C GLU A 391 3.60 -10.03 -10.47
N LYS A 392 3.21 -10.22 -9.20
CA LYS A 392 3.16 -11.56 -8.56
C LYS A 392 1.89 -12.34 -8.93
N GLY A 393 0.87 -11.67 -9.50
CA GLY A 393 -0.28 -12.29 -10.13
C GLY A 393 -0.06 -12.52 -11.63
N LEU A 394 -1.15 -12.47 -12.41
CA LEU A 394 -1.07 -12.46 -13.88
C LEU A 394 -0.54 -11.13 -14.43
N GLY A 395 -0.53 -10.08 -13.61
CA GLY A 395 -0.20 -8.72 -14.01
C GLY A 395 -1.28 -7.73 -13.62
N TRP A 396 -1.35 -6.62 -14.36
CA TRP A 396 -2.16 -5.45 -13.99
C TRP A 396 -2.67 -4.67 -15.21
N SER A 397 -3.71 -3.86 -14.99
CA SER A 397 -4.17 -2.83 -15.92
C SER A 397 -4.29 -1.48 -15.23
N PHE A 398 -3.56 -0.49 -15.74
CA PHE A 398 -3.59 0.88 -15.23
C PHE A 398 -4.78 1.64 -15.83
N ALA A 399 -5.58 2.28 -14.97
CA ALA A 399 -6.66 3.15 -15.41
C ALA A 399 -6.13 4.58 -15.58
N ALA A 400 -6.11 5.19 -16.76
CA ALA A 400 -6.34 4.78 -18.16
C ALA A 400 -5.12 5.19 -19.02
N TRP A 401 -5.09 4.94 -20.33
CA TRP A 401 -3.96 5.39 -21.18
C TRP A 401 -3.77 6.92 -21.17
N LYS A 402 -4.82 7.67 -21.54
CA LYS A 402 -4.79 9.13 -21.66
C LYS A 402 -6.18 9.75 -21.42
N LEU A 403 -6.20 11.07 -21.23
CA LEU A 403 -7.43 11.86 -21.13
C LEU A 403 -7.73 12.58 -22.46
N TYR A 404 -9.00 12.83 -22.75
CA TYR A 404 -9.43 13.42 -24.03
C TYR A 404 -9.02 14.89 -24.21
N ASN A 405 -9.08 15.68 -23.15
CA ASN A 405 -8.78 17.13 -23.18
C ASN A 405 -7.33 17.46 -22.80
N ASP A 406 -6.45 16.47 -22.77
CA ASP A 406 -5.05 16.70 -22.42
C ASP A 406 -4.29 17.29 -23.61
N ASP A 407 -3.69 18.46 -23.42
CA ASP A 407 -2.82 19.08 -24.42
C ASP A 407 -1.47 18.35 -24.41
N ASP A 408 -0.99 17.94 -25.59
CA ASP A 408 0.33 17.31 -25.76
C ASP A 408 1.47 18.16 -25.16
N ASN A 409 1.29 19.49 -25.05
CA ASN A 409 2.25 20.38 -24.40
C ASN A 409 2.29 20.27 -22.86
N THR A 410 1.31 19.59 -22.25
CA THR A 410 1.17 19.46 -20.79
C THR A 410 1.31 18.02 -20.28
N VAL A 411 1.68 17.10 -21.18
CA VAL A 411 1.91 15.69 -20.84
C VAL A 411 3.02 15.58 -19.80
N GLY A 412 2.72 14.90 -18.70
CA GLY A 412 3.64 14.75 -17.57
C GLY A 412 3.57 15.86 -16.52
N VAL A 413 2.74 16.89 -16.74
CA VAL A 413 2.43 17.90 -15.72
C VAL A 413 1.20 17.45 -14.94
N LEU A 414 1.39 16.90 -13.75
CA LEU A 414 0.34 16.32 -12.91
C LEU A 414 -0.44 17.41 -12.12
N ASP A 415 -1.13 18.28 -12.84
CA ASP A 415 -1.84 19.47 -12.32
C ASP A 415 -3.35 19.27 -12.09
N SER A 416 -3.87 18.06 -12.30
CA SER A 416 -5.24 17.70 -11.96
C SER A 416 -5.35 16.25 -11.46
N TRP A 417 -6.41 15.95 -10.70
CA TRP A 417 -6.66 14.59 -10.19
C TRP A 417 -6.76 13.56 -11.32
N ALA A 418 -7.42 13.92 -12.43
CA ALA A 418 -7.60 13.01 -13.56
C ALA A 418 -6.26 12.59 -14.19
N LYS A 419 -5.24 13.45 -14.15
CA LYS A 419 -3.91 13.11 -14.67
C LYS A 419 -3.17 12.05 -13.84
N LEU A 420 -3.54 11.84 -12.57
CA LEU A 420 -3.05 10.70 -11.79
C LEU A 420 -3.62 9.35 -12.28
N LEU A 421 -4.73 9.40 -13.02
CA LEU A 421 -5.35 8.27 -13.70
C LEU A 421 -4.99 8.27 -15.21
N SER A 422 -3.89 8.90 -15.62
CA SER A 422 -3.43 8.90 -17.00
C SER A 422 -2.04 8.28 -17.04
N PHE A 423 -1.93 7.06 -17.54
CA PHE A 423 -0.67 6.34 -17.64
C PHE A 423 0.35 7.16 -18.46
N ARG A 424 -0.10 7.79 -19.55
CA ARG A 424 0.73 8.66 -20.38
C ARG A 424 1.34 9.80 -19.57
N ASP A 425 0.55 10.47 -18.73
CA ASP A 425 1.03 11.55 -17.87
C ASP A 425 1.92 11.05 -16.73
N VAL A 426 1.47 10.02 -16.00
CA VAL A 426 2.20 9.43 -14.88
C VAL A 426 3.57 8.91 -15.33
N ALA A 427 3.63 8.29 -16.51
CA ALA A 427 4.89 7.84 -17.10
C ALA A 427 5.77 9.00 -17.55
N ALA A 428 5.21 10.00 -18.24
CA ALA A 428 5.97 11.18 -18.64
C ALA A 428 6.50 12.02 -17.46
N ALA A 429 5.78 12.00 -16.33
CA ALA A 429 6.20 12.61 -15.07
C ALA A 429 7.34 11.83 -14.37
N GLY A 430 7.67 10.61 -14.83
CA GLY A 430 8.69 9.76 -14.21
C GLY A 430 8.22 9.00 -12.96
N LEU A 431 6.90 8.93 -12.72
CA LEU A 431 6.34 8.10 -11.64
C LEU A 431 6.29 6.61 -12.03
N MET A 432 6.35 6.29 -13.33
CA MET A 432 6.54 4.93 -13.85
C MET A 432 7.98 4.72 -14.33
N PRO A 433 8.49 3.48 -14.32
CA PRO A 433 9.74 3.16 -15.00
C PRO A 433 9.68 3.46 -16.50
N ASN A 434 10.75 4.06 -17.04
CA ASN A 434 10.85 4.40 -18.47
C ASN A 434 10.78 3.20 -19.44
N ASN A 435 10.97 1.98 -18.92
CA ASN A 435 10.80 0.73 -19.65
C ASN A 435 10.36 -0.35 -18.66
N LEU A 436 9.10 -0.73 -18.71
CA LEU A 436 8.54 -1.72 -17.79
C LEU A 436 9.18 -3.11 -17.96
N ARG A 437 9.79 -3.43 -19.11
CA ARG A 437 10.42 -4.75 -19.36
C ARG A 437 11.70 -4.95 -18.57
N ASP A 438 12.49 -3.90 -18.41
CA ASP A 438 13.87 -4.04 -17.90
C ASP A 438 14.13 -3.25 -16.61
N ASN A 439 13.26 -2.29 -16.25
CA ASN A 439 13.53 -1.32 -15.17
C ASN A 439 12.54 -1.39 -14.01
N MET A 440 11.97 -2.57 -13.73
CA MET A 440 11.19 -2.76 -12.51
C MET A 440 12.12 -2.80 -11.30
N ASP A 441 11.78 -2.10 -10.22
CA ASP A 441 12.54 -2.15 -8.98
C ASP A 441 12.17 -3.41 -8.17
N PRO A 442 13.03 -4.45 -8.12
CA PRO A 442 12.74 -5.66 -7.37
C PRO A 442 12.79 -5.42 -5.85
N LEU A 443 13.31 -4.28 -5.41
CA LEU A 443 13.49 -3.91 -4.00
C LEU A 443 12.47 -2.88 -3.52
N ALA A 444 11.44 -2.55 -4.32
CA ALA A 444 10.42 -1.57 -3.97
C ALA A 444 9.76 -1.85 -2.61
N CYS A 445 9.59 -3.13 -2.26
CA CYS A 445 9.03 -3.59 -0.99
C CYS A 445 10.07 -4.04 0.04
N LEU A 446 11.38 -3.92 -0.23
CA LEU A 446 12.42 -4.33 0.72
C LEU A 446 12.36 -3.53 2.03
N ASN A 447 12.13 -2.21 1.90
CA ASN A 447 12.07 -1.30 3.02
C ASN A 447 10.66 -0.69 3.16
N PRO A 448 10.21 -0.38 4.38
CA PRO A 448 8.98 0.38 4.56
C PRO A 448 9.12 1.78 3.96
N PRO A 449 7.99 2.45 3.64
CA PRO A 449 7.98 3.87 3.29
C PRO A 449 8.73 4.73 4.30
N ILE A 450 9.33 5.82 3.83
CA ILE A 450 9.98 6.78 4.72
C ILE A 450 8.90 7.47 5.57
N ALA A 451 9.00 7.39 6.89
CA ALA A 451 8.00 7.94 7.82
C ALA A 451 8.18 9.45 8.06
N ASP A 452 8.30 10.21 6.97
CA ASP A 452 8.58 11.65 6.97
C ASP A 452 7.33 12.52 6.67
N PHE A 453 6.15 11.89 6.64
CA PHE A 453 4.85 12.53 6.40
C PHE A 453 4.52 13.68 7.36
N ILE A 454 5.09 13.68 8.58
CA ILE A 454 4.93 14.80 9.54
C ILE A 454 5.61 16.06 9.00
N LEU A 455 6.80 15.91 8.45
CA LEU A 455 7.65 16.99 7.98
C LEU A 455 7.31 17.42 6.53
N GLY A 456 6.86 16.49 5.69
CA GLY A 456 6.51 16.80 4.30
C GLY A 456 7.72 17.31 3.51
N ASP A 457 7.58 18.44 2.81
CA ASP A 457 8.70 19.03 2.04
C ASP A 457 9.83 19.61 2.92
N ASP A 458 9.59 19.83 4.21
CA ASP A 458 10.63 20.26 5.16
C ASP A 458 11.72 19.18 5.37
N THR A 459 11.55 18.00 4.76
CA THR A 459 12.50 16.87 4.75
C THR A 459 13.73 17.09 3.88
N LEU A 460 13.78 18.16 3.07
CA LEU A 460 14.89 18.44 2.15
C LEU A 460 16.05 19.25 2.75
N ALA A 461 16.03 19.54 4.05
CA ALA A 461 17.27 19.74 4.78
C ALA A 461 17.44 18.54 5.72
N PRO A 462 18.61 17.87 5.76
CA PRO A 462 18.99 17.24 7.01
C PRO A 462 19.13 18.39 7.99
N THR A 463 18.07 18.71 8.74
CA THR A 463 18.27 19.37 10.02
C THR A 463 19.10 18.34 10.77
N PRO A 464 20.39 18.60 11.06
CA PRO A 464 21.13 17.70 11.91
C PRO A 464 20.26 17.49 13.13
N GLY A 465 20.04 16.22 13.51
CA GLY A 465 19.36 15.93 14.77
C GLY A 465 19.98 16.82 15.86
N PRO A 466 19.20 17.25 16.85
CA PRO A 466 19.72 18.11 17.91
C PRO A 466 21.06 17.53 18.37
N PRO A 467 22.14 18.33 18.39
CA PRO A 467 23.46 17.81 18.71
C PRO A 467 23.42 17.04 20.03
N PRO A 468 24.23 15.98 20.19
CA PRO A 468 24.26 15.23 21.44
C PRO A 468 24.44 16.20 22.62
N ASP A 469 23.77 15.94 23.73
CA ASP A 469 23.96 16.71 24.96
C ASP A 469 25.41 16.54 25.42
N CYS A 470 26.24 17.57 25.16
CA CYS A 470 27.65 17.59 25.52
C CYS A 470 27.88 17.86 27.03
N GLY A 471 26.82 17.92 27.85
CA GLY A 471 26.90 18.27 29.27
C GLY A 471 27.51 19.66 29.47
N ASN A 472 28.70 19.73 30.08
CA ASN A 472 29.43 20.99 30.29
C ASN A 472 30.25 21.46 29.06
N GLY A 473 30.22 20.73 27.95
CA GLY A 473 30.87 21.09 26.69
C GLY A 473 29.92 21.79 25.71
N TRP A 474 30.43 22.19 24.54
CA TRP A 474 29.60 22.57 23.40
C TRP A 474 29.92 21.67 22.20
N TRP A 475 28.88 21.38 21.43
CA TRP A 475 29.01 20.69 20.15
C TRP A 475 29.78 21.55 19.15
N ASN A 476 30.87 21.01 18.60
CA ASN A 476 31.61 21.65 17.53
C ASN A 476 31.22 21.04 16.19
N ALA A 477 30.37 21.76 15.45
CA ALA A 477 29.88 21.32 14.14
C ALA A 477 30.97 21.10 13.08
N SER A 478 32.15 21.70 13.24
CA SER A 478 33.25 21.56 12.27
C SER A 478 34.02 20.25 12.41
N ILE A 479 34.03 19.64 13.60
CA ILE A 479 34.75 18.38 13.88
C ILE A 479 33.81 17.23 14.25
N GLN A 480 32.51 17.50 14.31
CA GLN A 480 31.47 16.53 14.70
C GLN A 480 31.75 15.85 16.06
N ASP A 481 32.18 16.63 17.05
CA ASP A 481 32.50 16.14 18.39
C ASP A 481 32.16 17.17 19.49
N CYS A 482 32.00 16.70 20.73
CA CYS A 482 31.83 17.54 21.91
C CYS A 482 33.18 18.11 22.35
N THR A 483 33.33 19.42 22.21
CA THR A 483 34.49 20.14 22.75
C THR A 483 34.25 20.62 24.16
N TYR A 484 35.24 20.41 25.02
CA TYR A 484 35.25 20.87 26.40
C TYR A 484 36.23 22.02 26.55
N TRP A 485 35.80 23.13 27.14
CA TRP A 485 36.74 24.12 27.63
C TRP A 485 37.35 23.61 28.94
N ILE A 486 38.61 23.19 28.88
CA ILE A 486 39.43 22.99 30.07
C ILE A 486 40.04 24.36 30.38
N PRO A 487 39.68 25.03 31.49
CA PRO A 487 40.38 26.23 31.90
C PRO A 487 41.88 25.92 31.98
N PRO A 488 42.78 26.80 31.49
CA PRO A 488 44.20 26.65 31.77
C PRO A 488 44.38 26.53 33.28
N SER A 489 45.18 25.56 33.71
CA SER A 489 45.46 25.30 35.12
C SER A 489 45.75 26.63 35.83
N PRO A 490 45.08 26.97 36.95
CA PRO A 490 45.32 28.24 37.61
C PRO A 490 46.80 28.34 37.95
N THR A 491 47.43 29.41 37.46
CA THR A 491 48.81 29.78 37.77
C THR A 491 49.00 29.71 39.28
N ALA A 492 50.03 29.00 39.74
CA ALA A 492 50.29 28.78 41.16
C ALA A 492 50.24 30.11 41.93
N VAL A 493 49.37 30.17 42.94
CA VAL A 493 49.22 31.34 43.80
C VAL A 493 50.53 31.58 44.55
N PRO A 494 51.11 32.81 44.54
CA PRO A 494 52.28 33.11 45.35
C PRO A 494 51.95 32.99 46.85
N THR A 495 52.82 32.33 47.59
CA THR A 495 52.74 32.13 49.03
C THR A 495 52.53 33.47 49.77
N ARG A 496 51.48 33.56 50.60
CA ARG A 496 51.17 34.77 51.39
C ARG A 496 52.28 35.06 52.41
N ALA A 497 52.69 36.33 52.49
CA ALA A 497 53.41 36.88 53.62
C ALA A 497 52.49 37.05 54.86
N PRO A 498 53.02 37.02 56.09
CA PRO A 498 52.22 37.05 57.31
C PRO A 498 51.70 38.48 57.57
N VAL A 499 50.42 38.62 57.90
CA VAL A 499 49.85 39.92 58.30
C VAL A 499 49.35 39.85 59.74
N THR A 500 49.91 40.80 60.49
CA THR A 500 49.72 41.21 61.88
C THR A 500 48.27 41.54 62.26
N ALA A 501 48.02 41.47 63.58
CA ALA A 501 46.70 41.53 64.21
C ALA A 501 46.09 42.94 64.40
N MET A 502 44.74 42.92 64.51
CA MET A 502 43.82 43.81 65.25
C MET A 502 43.52 45.22 64.67
N PRO A 503 42.36 45.86 64.97
CA PRO A 503 41.51 45.71 66.17
C PRO A 503 39.98 45.61 65.99
N ILE A 504 39.35 45.22 67.10
CA ILE A 504 37.90 45.08 67.35
C ILE A 504 37.29 46.45 67.70
N VAL A 505 36.07 46.74 67.21
CA VAL A 505 35.24 47.88 67.65
C VAL A 505 33.80 47.40 67.92
N PRO A 506 33.11 47.88 68.98
CA PRO A 506 31.97 47.19 69.60
C PRO A 506 30.59 47.71 69.19
N CYS A 507 29.55 46.89 69.42
CA CYS A 507 28.13 47.24 69.33
C CYS A 507 27.70 48.23 70.44
N PRO A 508 26.66 49.05 70.17
CA PRO A 508 25.53 49.09 71.12
C PRO A 508 24.15 49.29 70.44
N THR A 509 23.17 48.43 70.74
CA THR A 509 21.98 48.68 71.59
C THR A 509 20.85 49.50 70.95
N THR A 510 19.82 48.81 70.43
CA THR A 510 18.42 48.87 70.91
C THR A 510 17.47 48.16 69.93
N CYS A 511 16.76 47.14 70.44
CA CYS A 511 15.49 46.65 69.89
C CYS A 511 14.36 47.52 70.48
N PRO A 512 13.25 47.76 69.76
CA PRO A 512 12.07 46.89 69.90
C PRO A 512 11.27 46.77 68.59
N SER A 513 10.89 45.59 68.11
CA SER A 513 9.75 44.79 68.61
C SER A 513 9.75 43.52 67.74
N CYS A 514 10.03 42.30 68.24
CA CYS A 514 9.26 41.48 69.20
C CYS A 514 7.76 41.54 68.88
N THR A 515 7.04 40.49 68.50
CA THR A 515 7.09 39.03 68.75
C THR A 515 5.72 38.48 68.25
N PRO A 516 5.36 37.18 68.32
CA PRO A 516 6.17 35.97 68.19
C PRO A 516 5.52 34.89 67.30
N PHE A 517 6.36 33.92 66.93
CA PHE A 517 6.13 32.48 66.78
C PHE A 517 4.78 31.90 67.28
N ASN A 518 4.20 30.98 66.50
CA ASN A 518 4.14 29.58 66.93
C ASN A 518 3.87 28.55 65.82
N SER A 519 4.58 27.44 65.97
CA SER A 519 4.54 26.18 65.24
C SER A 519 3.48 25.20 65.78
N ARG A 520 2.92 24.31 64.92
CA ARG A 520 2.51 22.89 65.12
C ARG A 520 1.38 22.55 64.13
N SER A 521 1.56 21.65 63.15
CA SER A 521 1.54 20.18 63.14
C SER A 521 0.19 19.54 62.78
N SER A 522 0.26 18.52 61.89
CA SER A 522 -0.56 17.29 61.73
C SER A 522 -1.96 17.29 61.08
N MET A 523 -2.10 16.39 60.07
CA MET A 523 -3.26 15.52 59.67
C MET A 523 -4.57 16.24 59.23
N GLU A 524 -5.42 15.80 58.28
CA GLU A 524 -5.66 14.57 57.51
C GLU A 524 -6.66 14.91 56.37
N VAL A 525 -6.61 14.13 55.28
CA VAL A 525 -7.66 13.65 54.34
C VAL A 525 -9.06 14.33 54.31
N GLY A 526 -9.56 14.65 53.09
CA GLY A 526 -11.02 14.54 52.80
C GLY A 526 -11.64 15.40 51.68
N VAL A 527 -11.93 14.76 50.54
CA VAL A 527 -13.16 14.89 49.71
C VAL A 527 -13.55 16.25 49.10
N ALA A 528 -13.45 16.38 47.76
CA ALA A 528 -14.41 17.15 46.95
C ALA A 528 -14.36 16.78 45.45
N GLY A 529 -14.41 15.49 45.13
CA GLY A 529 -14.76 15.00 43.79
C GLY A 529 -16.23 14.59 43.77
N PHE A 530 -17.16 15.54 43.62
CA PHE A 530 -18.57 15.18 43.35
C PHE A 530 -19.43 16.25 42.64
N LEU A 531 -18.89 17.43 42.29
CA LEU A 531 -19.68 18.48 41.62
C LEU A 531 -19.44 18.64 40.11
N LEU A 532 -18.38 18.03 39.54
CA LEU A 532 -18.13 18.10 38.09
C LEU A 532 -18.80 16.98 37.28
N GLY A 533 -19.05 15.80 37.87
CA GLY A 533 -19.67 14.66 37.17
C GLY A 533 -21.18 14.83 36.91
N ALA A 534 -21.90 15.50 37.81
CA ALA A 534 -23.34 15.71 37.69
C ALA A 534 -23.71 16.75 36.60
N VAL A 535 -22.84 17.75 36.38
CA VAL A 535 -23.04 18.78 35.35
C VAL A 535 -22.81 18.22 33.95
N VAL A 536 -21.81 17.35 33.78
CA VAL A 536 -21.52 16.71 32.48
C VAL A 536 -22.59 15.69 32.10
N MET A 537 -23.12 14.92 33.06
CA MET A 537 -24.21 13.97 32.79
C MET A 537 -25.56 14.66 32.53
N ALA A 538 -25.87 15.79 33.17
CA ALA A 538 -27.10 16.54 32.91
C ALA A 538 -27.10 17.19 31.51
N ILE A 539 -25.94 17.69 31.05
CA ILE A 539 -25.76 18.25 29.71
C ILE A 539 -25.82 17.14 28.65
N TYR A 540 -25.17 16.00 28.90
CA TYR A 540 -25.24 14.83 28.01
C TYR A 540 -26.68 14.29 27.89
N HIS A 541 -27.42 14.20 28.99
CA HIS A 541 -28.79 13.66 28.95
C HIS A 541 -29.78 14.62 28.26
N HIS A 542 -29.57 15.94 28.34
CA HIS A 542 -30.42 16.94 27.68
C HIS A 542 -30.12 17.04 26.17
N CYS A 543 -28.87 16.84 25.76
CA CYS A 543 -28.49 16.82 24.34
C CYS A 543 -28.87 15.52 23.61
N VAL A 544 -28.93 14.37 24.31
CA VAL A 544 -29.22 13.06 23.67
C VAL A 544 -30.72 12.74 23.57
N THR A 545 -31.59 13.38 24.36
CA THR A 545 -33.04 13.04 24.38
C THR A 545 -33.93 13.91 23.49
N SER A 546 -33.38 14.89 22.77
CA SER A 546 -34.16 15.83 21.95
C SER A 546 -33.71 15.89 20.48
N ARG A 547 -33.73 14.76 19.76
CA ARG A 547 -33.96 14.74 18.30
C ARG A 547 -34.33 13.33 17.83
N HIS A 548 -35.38 13.28 17.01
CA HIS A 548 -36.11 12.09 16.59
C HIS A 548 -35.27 11.04 15.85
N ARG A 549 -35.53 9.78 16.21
CA ARG A 549 -35.23 8.56 15.43
C ARG A 549 -35.59 8.73 13.95
N ARG A 550 -34.63 8.42 13.07
CA ARG A 550 -34.88 7.65 11.84
C ARG A 550 -33.91 6.47 11.88
N ASP A 551 -34.49 5.28 11.84
CA ASP A 551 -33.80 3.99 11.85
C ASP A 551 -32.93 3.83 10.60
N GLY A 552 -31.72 3.30 10.76
CA GLY A 552 -30.81 3.01 9.65
C GLY A 552 -29.32 3.06 10.00
N TYR A 553 -28.89 2.33 11.02
CA TYR A 553 -27.49 1.90 11.13
C TYR A 553 -27.49 0.38 11.14
N SER A 554 -26.94 -0.22 10.08
CA SER A 554 -26.51 -1.61 10.09
C SER A 554 -25.32 -1.74 11.03
N ASP A 555 -25.29 -2.82 11.79
CA ASP A 555 -24.18 -3.16 12.68
C ASP A 555 -22.83 -3.12 11.96
N ILE A 556 -21.83 -2.55 12.63
CA ILE A 556 -20.43 -2.58 12.21
C ILE A 556 -20.02 -4.07 12.08
N PRO A 557 -19.52 -4.54 10.93
CA PRO A 557 -18.97 -5.88 10.84
C PRO A 557 -17.82 -5.99 11.83
N THR A 558 -17.97 -6.90 12.78
CA THR A 558 -16.87 -7.32 13.63
C THR A 558 -15.86 -8.02 12.70
N MET A 559 -14.74 -7.35 12.43
CA MET A 559 -13.54 -8.02 11.94
C MET A 559 -13.13 -9.00 13.04
N THR A 560 -13.58 -10.24 12.87
CA THR A 560 -13.07 -11.36 13.65
C THR A 560 -11.88 -11.87 12.84
N VAL A 561 -10.70 -11.68 13.45
CA VAL A 561 -9.38 -12.10 12.96
C VAL A 561 -9.37 -13.55 12.53
#